data_AF-A0A315W783-F1
#
_entry.id   AF-A0A315W783-F1
#
_cell.length_a   1.000
_cell.length_b   1.000
_cell.length_c   1.000
_cell.angle_alpha   90.00
_cell.angle_beta   90.00
_cell.angle_gamma   90.00
#
_symmetry.space_group_name_H-M   'P 1'
#
loop_
_entity.id
_entity.type
_entity.pdbx_description
1 polymer ?
#
loop_
_entity_poly.entity_id
_entity_poly.type
_entity_poly.pdbx_seq_one_letter_code
_entity_poly.pdbx_strand_id
1 'polypeptide(L)'
;MRTKRMYRTWIYTVVISVFEAWSQDAVKRDVTFNLGTNINLTCTNKTRADIVFIIWEMHLKNKNCKISFVNDDKGIDSCKDGKSLLKTSTAPPVLSAWLEQKGNKMVALCRAERGTPVANLSWSYGGSSEPAVKTQLDPDGFVTVESHLELLEDIGPEELTCIVQHRFWDQEKILVPKLREAAVLHITPSQPKRPALDLDNNQNGRKTDDADH
;
A
#
# COMPACT_ATOMS: atom_id res chain seq x y z
N MET A 1 -21.49 -42.52 -46.09
CA MET A 1 -20.25 -41.75 -45.88
C MET A 1 -20.41 -40.93 -44.60
N ARG A 2 -19.66 -41.27 -43.54
CA ARG A 2 -19.70 -40.57 -42.25
C ARG A 2 -18.74 -39.39 -42.27
N THR A 3 -19.28 -38.19 -42.26
CA THR A 3 -18.57 -36.94 -41.95
C THR A 3 -18.12 -36.96 -40.49
N LYS A 4 -16.85 -37.31 -40.25
CA LYS A 4 -16.17 -37.05 -38.98
C LYS A 4 -14.72 -36.72 -39.24
N ARG A 5 -14.39 -35.43 -39.32
CA ARG A 5 -13.09 -34.86 -38.94
C ARG A 5 -13.09 -33.37 -39.26
N MET A 6 -13.39 -32.53 -38.27
CA MET A 6 -12.88 -31.14 -38.16
C MET A 6 -13.25 -30.59 -36.77
N TYR A 7 -12.96 -31.32 -35.69
CA TYR A 7 -13.22 -30.82 -34.32
C TYR A 7 -12.21 -31.34 -33.28
N ARG A 8 -10.99 -31.74 -33.69
CA ARG A 8 -9.95 -32.19 -32.73
C ARG A 8 -8.69 -31.33 -32.73
N THR A 9 -8.55 -30.37 -33.64
CA THR A 9 -7.35 -29.53 -33.72
C THR A 9 -7.45 -28.24 -32.91
N TRP A 10 -8.67 -27.73 -32.70
CA TRP A 10 -8.91 -26.45 -32.01
C TRP A 10 -8.79 -26.55 -30.47
N ILE A 11 -8.98 -27.75 -29.91
CA ILE A 11 -8.85 -27.95 -28.45
C ILE A 11 -7.38 -27.92 -28.03
N TYR A 12 -6.47 -28.49 -28.82
CA TYR A 12 -5.03 -28.47 -28.49
C TYR A 12 -4.42 -27.08 -28.59
N THR A 13 -4.89 -26.21 -29.50
CA THR A 13 -4.42 -24.83 -29.60
C THR A 13 -4.83 -23.97 -28.41
N VAL A 14 -6.02 -24.19 -27.83
CA VAL A 14 -6.49 -23.44 -26.65
C VAL A 14 -5.76 -23.88 -25.36
N VAL A 15 -5.40 -25.15 -25.23
CA VAL A 15 -4.65 -25.64 -24.06
C VAL A 15 -3.20 -25.13 -24.06
N ILE A 16 -2.59 -24.96 -25.24
CA ILE A 16 -1.20 -24.46 -25.36
C ILE A 16 -1.12 -22.96 -25.05
N SER A 17 -2.15 -22.16 -25.34
CA SER A 17 -2.17 -20.72 -25.04
C SER A 17 -2.43 -20.36 -23.57
N VAL A 18 -2.85 -21.31 -22.72
CA VAL A 18 -3.03 -21.07 -21.27
C VAL A 18 -1.75 -21.37 -20.48
N PHE A 19 -0.74 -21.98 -21.12
CA PHE A 19 0.64 -22.01 -20.60
C PHE A 19 1.43 -20.79 -21.07
N GLU A 20 0.81 -19.60 -21.06
CA GLU A 20 1.57 -18.36 -21.04
C GLU A 20 2.39 -18.34 -19.75
N ALA A 21 3.65 -18.74 -19.92
CA ALA A 21 4.81 -18.54 -19.08
C ALA A 21 4.53 -17.83 -17.74
N TRP A 22 4.41 -18.63 -16.68
CA TRP A 22 4.76 -18.15 -15.35
C TRP A 22 6.27 -17.89 -15.36
N SER A 23 6.69 -16.69 -15.78
CA SER A 23 8.08 -16.28 -15.64
C SER A 23 8.34 -15.99 -14.17
N GLN A 24 8.91 -16.95 -13.46
CA GLN A 24 9.39 -16.73 -12.10
C GLN A 24 10.62 -15.82 -12.21
N ASP A 25 10.50 -14.56 -11.82
CA ASP A 25 11.58 -13.57 -11.86
C ASP A 25 12.70 -13.98 -10.88
N ALA A 26 13.67 -14.76 -11.36
CA ALA A 26 14.83 -15.17 -10.58
C ALA A 26 15.94 -14.13 -10.69
N VAL A 27 16.29 -13.47 -9.57
CA VAL A 27 17.43 -12.55 -9.50
C VAL A 27 18.67 -13.31 -9.03
N LYS A 28 19.73 -13.33 -9.87
CA LYS A 28 21.03 -13.92 -9.52
C LYS A 28 22.06 -12.82 -9.24
N ARG A 29 22.76 -12.91 -8.11
CA ARG A 29 23.81 -11.97 -7.66
C ARG A 29 24.96 -12.77 -7.07
N ASP A 30 26.19 -12.46 -7.49
CA ASP A 30 27.41 -13.11 -6.99
C ASP A 30 28.30 -12.06 -6.31
N VAL A 31 28.82 -12.36 -5.10
CA VAL A 31 29.65 -11.44 -4.30
C VAL A 31 30.82 -12.22 -3.67
N THR A 32 32.02 -11.64 -3.69
CA THR A 32 33.22 -12.19 -3.03
C THR A 32 33.57 -11.35 -1.80
N PHE A 33 33.99 -11.99 -0.72
CA PHE A 33 34.27 -11.31 0.55
C PHE A 33 35.43 -11.98 1.31
N ASN A 34 35.99 -11.21 2.25
CA ASN A 34 37.03 -11.69 3.16
C ASN A 34 36.42 -12.41 4.35
N LEU A 35 37.13 -13.42 4.87
CA LEU A 35 36.67 -14.18 6.03
C LEU A 35 36.68 -13.30 7.30
N GLY A 36 35.62 -13.41 8.11
CA GLY A 36 35.52 -12.70 9.40
C GLY A 36 34.88 -11.31 9.34
N THR A 37 34.56 -10.78 8.17
CA THR A 37 33.89 -9.47 8.05
C THR A 37 32.37 -9.58 8.12
N ASN A 38 31.72 -8.53 8.66
CA ASN A 38 30.27 -8.35 8.51
C ASN A 38 30.01 -7.66 7.17
N ILE A 39 29.07 -8.19 6.38
CA ILE A 39 28.74 -7.67 5.04
C ILE A 39 27.23 -7.49 4.90
N ASN A 40 26.81 -6.49 4.13
CA ASN A 40 25.41 -6.29 3.77
C ASN A 40 25.13 -6.92 2.41
N LEU A 41 24.24 -7.92 2.37
CA LEU A 41 23.87 -8.64 1.17
C LEU A 41 22.54 -8.13 0.63
N THR A 42 22.55 -7.45 -0.51
CA THR A 42 21.34 -6.94 -1.17
C THR A 42 21.00 -7.79 -2.41
N CYS A 43 19.89 -8.54 -2.34
CA CYS A 43 19.44 -9.40 -3.44
C CYS A 43 18.61 -8.61 -4.48
N THR A 44 17.61 -7.86 -4.02
CA THR A 44 16.68 -7.12 -4.89
C THR A 44 16.16 -5.86 -4.18
N ASN A 45 15.56 -4.94 -4.94
CA ASN A 45 14.83 -3.78 -4.45
C ASN A 45 13.31 -4.03 -4.31
N LYS A 46 12.86 -5.28 -4.53
CA LYS A 46 11.45 -5.69 -4.38
C LYS A 46 11.03 -5.78 -2.91
N THR A 47 9.72 -5.69 -2.66
CA THR A 47 9.17 -5.80 -1.30
C THR A 47 9.05 -7.26 -0.86
N ARG A 48 8.91 -7.51 0.44
CA ARG A 48 8.77 -8.88 0.98
C ARG A 48 7.52 -9.61 0.45
N ALA A 49 6.45 -8.88 0.12
CA ALA A 49 5.23 -9.47 -0.46
C ALA A 49 5.47 -10.05 -1.85
N ASP A 50 6.46 -9.51 -2.57
CA ASP A 50 6.82 -9.95 -3.92
C ASP A 50 7.93 -11.02 -3.92
N ILE A 51 8.57 -11.25 -2.77
CA ILE A 51 9.72 -12.16 -2.64
C ILE A 51 9.27 -13.44 -1.94
N VAL A 52 9.39 -14.57 -2.65
CA VAL A 52 9.04 -15.89 -2.11
C VAL A 52 10.20 -16.49 -1.30
N PHE A 53 11.43 -16.39 -1.81
CA PHE A 53 12.63 -16.98 -1.20
C PHE A 53 13.84 -16.05 -1.36
N ILE A 54 14.65 -15.93 -0.31
CA ILE A 54 16.01 -15.40 -0.40
C ILE A 54 16.96 -16.54 -0.12
N ILE A 55 17.82 -16.86 -1.09
CA ILE A 55 18.80 -17.95 -0.99
C ILE A 55 20.20 -17.38 -1.26
N TRP A 56 21.11 -17.64 -0.32
CA TRP A 56 22.53 -17.36 -0.48
C TRP A 56 23.31 -18.67 -0.48
N GLU A 57 24.00 -18.93 -1.58
CA GLU A 57 24.93 -20.04 -1.73
C GLU A 57 26.35 -19.50 -1.56
N MET A 58 27.07 -20.03 -0.56
CA MET A 58 28.42 -19.61 -0.25
C MET A 58 29.39 -20.72 -0.58
N HIS A 59 30.36 -20.40 -1.43
CA HIS A 59 31.44 -21.29 -1.82
C HIS A 59 32.71 -20.91 -1.05
N LEU A 60 32.99 -21.64 0.02
CA LEU A 60 34.22 -21.48 0.82
C LEU A 60 35.23 -22.55 0.38
N LYS A 61 36.53 -22.29 0.60
CA LYS A 61 37.62 -23.16 0.14
C LYS A 61 37.42 -24.66 0.43
N ASN A 62 36.84 -24.98 1.59
CA ASN A 62 36.67 -26.37 2.06
C ASN A 62 35.20 -26.77 2.30
N LYS A 63 34.23 -25.87 2.04
CA LYS A 63 32.82 -26.17 2.25
C LYS A 63 31.94 -25.31 1.36
N ASN A 64 30.92 -25.93 0.78
CA ASN A 64 29.80 -25.18 0.22
C ASN A 64 28.69 -25.20 1.27
N CYS A 65 28.13 -24.03 1.56
CA CYS A 65 27.00 -23.96 2.48
C CYS A 65 25.98 -22.94 2.00
N LYS A 66 24.77 -23.04 2.53
CA LYS A 66 23.60 -22.31 2.09
C LYS A 66 22.89 -21.72 3.30
N ILE A 67 22.51 -20.45 3.17
CA ILE A 67 21.64 -19.77 4.12
C ILE A 67 20.44 -19.25 3.34
N SER A 68 19.22 -19.59 3.77
CA SER A 68 18.00 -19.12 3.12
C SER A 68 16.94 -18.68 4.11
N PHE A 69 16.16 -17.69 3.69
CA PHE A 69 15.00 -17.18 4.40
C PHE A 69 13.75 -17.39 3.55
N VAL A 70 12.75 -18.04 4.15
CA VAL A 70 11.41 -18.28 3.58
C VAL A 70 10.43 -17.47 4.41
N ASN A 71 9.39 -16.91 3.78
CA ASN A 71 8.48 -16.02 4.50
C ASN A 71 7.76 -16.67 5.68
N ASP A 72 7.50 -17.99 5.59
CA ASP A 72 6.62 -18.71 6.51
C ASP A 72 7.28 -19.94 7.19
N ASP A 73 8.53 -20.28 6.85
CA ASP A 73 9.28 -21.39 7.43
C ASP A 73 10.52 -20.93 8.21
N LYS A 74 10.97 -21.79 9.14
CA LYS A 74 12.27 -21.65 9.79
C LYS A 74 13.36 -21.72 8.71
N GLY A 75 14.03 -20.60 8.46
CA GLY A 75 15.11 -20.50 7.46
C GLY A 75 16.14 -21.63 7.60
N ILE A 76 16.74 -22.02 6.47
CA ILE A 76 17.75 -23.08 6.40
C ILE A 76 19.12 -22.43 6.58
N ASP A 77 19.90 -22.88 7.57
CA ASP A 77 21.31 -22.55 7.72
C ASP A 77 22.13 -23.85 7.78
N SER A 78 22.78 -24.18 6.67
CA SER A 78 23.70 -25.33 6.61
C SER A 78 25.14 -24.97 6.98
N CYS A 79 25.45 -23.68 7.14
CA CYS A 79 26.77 -23.20 7.49
C CYS A 79 27.08 -23.45 8.98
N LYS A 80 26.05 -23.34 9.84
CA LYS A 80 26.10 -23.60 11.29
C LYS A 80 27.30 -22.94 11.99
N ASP A 81 27.73 -21.79 11.49
CA ASP A 81 28.93 -21.07 11.94
C ASP A 81 28.58 -19.87 12.84
N GLY A 82 27.33 -19.84 13.32
CA GLY A 82 26.81 -18.78 14.19
C GLY A 82 26.38 -17.51 13.44
N LYS A 83 26.52 -17.47 12.11
CA LYS A 83 26.02 -16.37 11.29
C LYS A 83 24.56 -16.61 10.93
N SER A 84 23.75 -15.55 10.97
CA SER A 84 22.34 -15.60 10.59
C SER A 84 22.02 -14.44 9.66
N LEU A 85 21.05 -14.64 8.76
CA LEU A 85 20.45 -13.53 8.04
C LEU A 85 19.61 -12.73 9.03
N LEU A 86 20.04 -11.50 9.33
CA LEU A 86 19.26 -10.61 10.17
C LEU A 86 18.03 -10.15 9.38
N LYS A 87 16.84 -10.46 9.88
CA LYS A 87 15.57 -10.02 9.30
C LYS A 87 15.35 -8.53 9.60
N THR A 88 16.10 -7.64 8.95
CA THR A 88 15.77 -6.21 8.98
C THR A 88 14.79 -5.92 7.84
N SER A 89 13.53 -6.32 8.01
CA SER A 89 12.45 -5.84 7.14
C SER A 89 12.38 -4.34 7.38
N THR A 90 12.92 -3.54 6.46
CA THR A 90 12.73 -2.10 6.50
C THR A 90 11.62 -1.78 5.51
N ALA A 91 10.52 -1.20 5.98
CA ALA A 91 9.40 -0.82 5.14
C ALA A 91 9.07 0.65 5.40
N PRO A 92 8.91 1.47 4.34
CA PRO A 92 8.57 2.87 4.52
C PRO A 92 7.16 2.98 5.11
N PRO A 93 6.96 3.85 6.11
CA PRO A 93 5.62 4.15 6.57
C PRO A 93 4.83 4.98 5.57
N VAL A 94 3.51 4.85 5.58
CA VAL A 94 2.59 5.76 4.89
C VAL A 94 2.40 7.00 5.76
N LEU A 95 2.62 8.17 5.19
CA LEU A 95 2.65 9.43 5.93
C LEU A 95 1.37 10.24 5.74
N SER A 96 0.87 10.82 6.83
CA SER A 96 -0.22 11.80 6.80
C SER A 96 -0.05 12.84 7.91
N ALA A 97 -0.47 14.08 7.64
CA ALA A 97 -0.48 15.15 8.63
C ALA A 97 -1.68 16.08 8.42
N TRP A 98 -2.32 16.51 9.49
CA TRP A 98 -3.50 17.37 9.43
C TRP A 98 -3.72 18.17 10.72
N LEU A 99 -4.56 19.20 10.63
CA LEU A 99 -5.06 19.96 11.77
C LEU A 99 -6.49 19.52 12.10
N GLU A 100 -6.76 19.38 13.39
CA GLU A 100 -8.08 19.07 13.93
C GLU A 100 -8.46 20.10 15.00
N GLN A 101 -9.70 20.59 14.96
CA GLN A 101 -10.23 21.49 15.99
C GLN A 101 -10.85 20.66 17.12
N LYS A 102 -10.29 20.79 18.33
CA LYS A 102 -10.76 20.08 19.53
C LYS A 102 -11.25 21.09 20.55
N GLY A 103 -12.55 21.39 20.52
CA GLY A 103 -13.13 22.46 21.30
C GLY A 103 -12.59 23.82 20.85
N ASN A 104 -12.02 24.60 21.77
CA ASN A 104 -11.38 25.88 21.46
C ASN A 104 -9.89 25.78 21.11
N LYS A 105 -9.32 24.57 21.05
CA LYS A 105 -7.90 24.35 20.76
C LYS A 105 -7.73 23.73 19.39
N MET A 106 -6.68 24.14 18.69
CA MET A 106 -6.20 23.45 17.49
C MET A 106 -5.17 22.40 17.87
N VAL A 107 -5.30 21.20 17.31
CA VAL A 107 -4.37 20.09 17.50
C VAL A 107 -3.81 19.70 16.14
N ALA A 108 -2.48 19.65 16.05
CA ALA A 108 -1.79 19.13 14.88
C ALA A 108 -1.49 17.65 15.06
N LEU A 109 -1.79 16.86 14.05
CA LEU A 109 -1.56 15.42 14.03
C LEU A 109 -0.58 15.09 12.91
N CYS A 110 0.39 14.23 13.22
CA CYS A 110 1.28 13.64 12.24
C CYS A 110 1.37 12.14 12.47
N ARG A 111 1.17 11.36 11.42
CA ARG A 111 1.02 9.91 11.49
C ARG A 111 1.93 9.24 10.46
N ALA A 112 2.69 8.26 10.93
CA ALA A 112 3.49 7.36 10.11
C ALA A 112 3.00 5.92 10.34
N GLU A 113 2.29 5.39 9.34
CA GLU A 113 1.58 4.12 9.43
C GLU A 113 2.38 2.97 8.87
N ARG A 114 2.30 1.82 9.55
CA ARG A 114 2.84 0.54 9.09
C ARG A 114 4.33 0.61 8.66
N GLY A 115 5.13 1.40 9.36
CA GLY A 115 6.58 1.47 9.16
C GLY A 115 7.30 0.33 9.86
N THR A 116 8.49 -0.03 9.37
CA THR A 116 9.41 -0.83 10.17
C THR A 116 10.85 -0.43 9.85
N PRO A 117 11.70 -0.13 10.85
CA PRO A 117 11.39 0.03 12.28
C PRO A 117 10.49 1.26 12.53
N VAL A 118 10.27 1.61 13.80
CA VAL A 118 9.51 2.82 14.16
C VAL A 118 10.15 4.08 13.53
N ALA A 119 9.32 4.97 13.01
CA ALA A 119 9.75 6.28 12.53
C ALA A 119 9.84 7.27 13.69
N ASN A 120 10.78 8.21 13.61
CA ASN A 120 10.86 9.32 14.54
C ASN A 120 10.06 10.50 13.99
N LEU A 121 9.15 11.03 14.79
CA LEU A 121 8.33 12.20 14.47
C LEU A 121 8.82 13.38 15.31
N SER A 122 9.02 14.52 14.69
CA SER A 122 9.29 15.78 15.37
C SER A 122 8.52 16.92 14.69
N TRP A 123 8.42 18.05 15.38
CA TRP A 123 7.76 19.24 14.89
C TRP A 123 8.75 20.39 14.81
N SER A 124 8.64 21.19 13.76
CA SER A 124 9.31 22.48 13.67
C SER A 124 8.25 23.57 13.59
N TYR A 125 8.25 24.46 14.59
CA TYR A 125 7.31 25.57 14.76
C TYR A 125 7.83 26.56 15.81
N GLY A 126 7.24 27.76 15.88
CA GLY A 126 7.68 28.86 16.77
C GLY A 126 7.23 28.78 18.24
N GLY A 127 6.64 27.68 18.69
CA GLY A 127 6.12 27.54 20.06
C GLY A 127 6.90 26.55 20.94
N SER A 128 6.42 26.36 22.18
CA SER A 128 7.10 25.55 23.21
C SER A 128 6.27 24.39 23.78
N SER A 129 5.09 24.12 23.22
CA SER A 129 4.31 22.92 23.53
C SER A 129 5.07 21.64 23.20
N GLU A 130 5.03 20.68 24.11
CA GLU A 130 5.58 19.35 23.88
C GLU A 130 4.54 18.43 23.22
N PRO A 131 4.90 17.69 22.15
CA PRO A 131 3.98 16.79 21.47
C PRO A 131 3.77 15.49 22.26
N ALA A 132 2.52 15.02 22.32
CA ALA A 132 2.18 13.70 22.82
C ALA A 132 2.35 12.65 21.71
N VAL A 133 3.17 11.61 21.95
CA VAL A 133 3.43 10.55 20.98
C VAL A 133 2.74 9.26 21.40
N LYS A 134 2.07 8.61 20.44
CA LYS A 134 1.42 7.30 20.58
C LYS A 134 2.04 6.33 19.59
N THR A 135 2.37 5.14 20.07
CA THR A 135 2.95 4.07 19.25
C THR A 135 2.09 2.82 19.36
N GLN A 136 1.75 2.24 18.22
CA GLN A 136 0.98 1.02 18.09
C GLN A 136 1.77 -0.02 17.31
N LEU A 137 1.86 -1.23 17.86
CA LEU A 137 2.42 -2.39 17.17
C LEU A 137 1.29 -3.15 16.48
N ASP A 138 1.42 -3.34 15.18
CA ASP A 138 0.49 -4.15 14.40
C ASP A 138 0.79 -5.65 14.57
N PRO A 139 -0.21 -6.54 14.51
CA PRO A 139 -0.01 -7.99 14.59
C PRO A 139 0.99 -8.54 13.56
N ASP A 140 1.07 -7.87 12.41
CA ASP A 140 1.94 -8.21 11.28
C ASP A 140 3.42 -7.82 11.52
N GLY A 141 3.73 -7.18 12.65
CA GLY A 141 5.07 -6.72 13.02
C GLY A 141 5.46 -5.34 12.46
N PHE A 142 4.51 -4.62 11.84
CA PHE A 142 4.68 -3.22 11.49
C PHE A 142 4.35 -2.30 12.68
N VAL A 143 4.86 -1.08 12.66
CA VAL A 143 4.65 -0.09 13.71
C VAL A 143 3.99 1.14 13.11
N THR A 144 2.93 1.59 13.78
CA THR A 144 2.28 2.87 13.49
C THR A 144 2.59 3.83 14.63
N VAL A 145 3.07 5.04 14.31
CA VAL A 145 3.36 6.10 15.28
C VAL A 145 2.60 7.35 14.92
N GLU A 146 2.04 8.02 15.92
CA GLU A 146 1.21 9.20 15.79
C GLU A 146 1.64 10.25 16.82
N SER A 147 1.87 11.49 16.39
CA SER A 147 2.25 12.62 17.24
C SER A 147 1.14 13.66 17.24
N HIS A 148 0.75 14.12 18.43
CA HIS A 148 -0.31 15.10 18.68
C HIS A 148 0.29 16.33 19.35
N LEU A 149 0.19 17.49 18.71
CA LEU A 149 0.70 18.76 19.23
C LEU A 149 -0.46 19.72 19.49
N GLU A 150 -0.64 20.15 20.73
CA GLU A 150 -1.60 21.22 21.07
C GLU A 150 -0.99 22.59 20.78
N LEU A 151 -1.65 23.36 19.92
CA LEU A 151 -1.24 24.73 19.58
C LEU A 151 -1.88 25.70 20.57
N LEU A 152 -1.06 26.45 21.30
CA LEU A 152 -1.49 27.38 22.36
C LEU A 152 -1.70 28.83 21.86
N GLU A 153 -1.25 29.15 20.64
CA GLU A 153 -1.32 30.48 20.03
C GLU A 153 -1.83 30.40 18.58
N ASP A 154 -2.21 31.54 17.99
CA ASP A 154 -2.55 31.71 16.57
C ASP A 154 -1.30 31.56 15.68
N ILE A 155 -0.58 30.45 15.83
CA ILE A 155 0.52 30.06 14.97
C ILE A 155 -0.08 29.78 13.60
N GLY A 156 0.35 30.57 12.61
CA GLY A 156 -0.07 30.40 11.24
C GLY A 156 0.25 28.98 10.75
N PRO A 157 -0.66 28.31 10.02
CA PRO A 157 -0.46 26.94 9.56
C PRO A 157 0.73 26.76 8.61
N GLU A 158 1.29 27.86 8.10
CA GLU A 158 2.41 27.87 7.15
C GLU A 158 3.79 27.68 7.81
N GLU A 159 3.92 27.95 9.11
CA GLU A 159 5.18 27.78 9.86
C GLU A 159 5.25 26.44 10.61
N LEU A 160 4.20 25.63 10.52
CA LEU A 160 4.09 24.35 11.21
C LEU A 160 4.46 23.20 10.26
N THR A 161 5.52 22.48 10.60
CA THR A 161 5.92 21.30 9.84
C THR A 161 6.13 20.08 10.72
N CYS A 162 5.63 18.93 10.27
CA CYS A 162 6.03 17.64 10.82
C CYS A 162 7.23 17.11 10.04
N ILE A 163 8.28 16.76 10.76
CA ILE A 163 9.49 16.15 10.23
C ILE A 163 9.46 14.67 10.59
N VAL A 164 9.59 13.82 9.57
CA VAL A 164 9.56 12.37 9.70
C VAL A 164 10.89 11.78 9.29
N GLN A 165 11.55 11.11 10.23
CA GLN A 165 12.81 10.42 10.01
C GLN A 165 12.59 8.91 10.07
N HIS A 166 13.03 8.21 9.02
CA HIS A 166 12.93 6.76 8.94
C HIS A 166 14.08 6.21 8.10
N ARG A 167 14.71 5.13 8.56
CA ARG A 167 15.92 4.55 7.94
C ARG A 167 15.75 4.01 6.51
N PHE A 168 14.52 4.00 5.99
CA PHE A 168 14.25 3.66 4.60
C PHE A 168 14.62 4.81 3.65
N TRP A 169 14.58 6.06 4.12
CA TRP A 169 14.92 7.24 3.34
C TRP A 169 16.27 7.79 3.80
N ASP A 170 17.10 8.25 2.84
CA ASP A 170 18.34 8.96 3.15
C ASP A 170 18.09 10.40 3.64
N GLN A 171 16.87 10.91 3.40
CA GLN A 171 16.43 12.25 3.77
C GLN A 171 15.12 12.18 4.55
N GLU A 172 14.95 13.09 5.48
CA GLU A 172 13.71 13.28 6.21
C GLU A 172 12.57 13.74 5.29
N LYS A 173 11.34 13.41 5.68
CA LYS A 173 10.13 13.84 4.99
C LYS A 173 9.47 14.94 5.78
N ILE A 174 9.12 16.02 5.09
CA ILE A 174 8.50 17.20 5.68
C ILE A 174 7.05 17.25 5.22
N LEU A 175 6.12 17.34 6.17
CA LEU A 175 4.69 17.45 5.92
C LEU A 175 4.17 18.75 6.51
N VAL A 176 3.41 19.50 5.72
CA VAL A 176 2.65 20.67 6.20
C VAL A 176 1.22 20.20 6.53
N PRO A 177 0.79 20.23 7.80
CA PRO A 177 -0.56 19.86 8.17
C PRO A 177 -1.58 20.78 7.52
N LYS A 178 -2.59 20.19 6.87
CA LYS A 178 -3.73 20.94 6.33
C LYS A 178 -4.93 20.81 7.25
N LEU A 179 -5.74 21.86 7.33
CA LEU A 179 -7.03 21.78 8.00
C LEU A 179 -7.88 20.71 7.33
N ARG A 180 -8.38 19.73 8.10
CA ARG A 180 -9.39 18.81 7.58
C ARG A 180 -10.64 19.62 7.32
N GLU A 181 -10.93 19.87 6.05
CA GLU A 181 -12.24 20.38 5.64
C GLU A 181 -13.27 19.38 6.16
N ALA A 182 -14.24 19.86 6.93
CA ALA A 182 -15.31 19.01 7.43
C ALA A 182 -15.93 18.34 6.20
N ALA A 183 -15.87 17.01 6.13
CA ALA A 183 -16.57 16.27 5.10
C ALA A 183 -18.07 16.49 5.30
N VAL A 184 -18.59 17.57 4.73
CA VAL A 184 -20.01 17.80 4.61
C VAL A 184 -20.47 16.72 3.65
N LEU A 185 -21.00 15.63 4.19
CA LEU A 185 -21.80 14.68 3.44
C LEU A 185 -22.95 15.50 2.84
N HIS A 186 -22.80 15.91 1.58
CA HIS A 186 -23.90 16.44 0.79
C HIS A 186 -24.86 15.28 0.56
N ILE A 187 -25.72 15.03 1.55
CA ILE A 187 -26.89 14.18 1.38
C ILE A 187 -27.85 15.00 0.53
N THR A 188 -27.72 14.90 -0.80
CA THR A 188 -28.78 15.33 -1.70
C THR A 188 -30.01 14.47 -1.43
N PRO A 189 -31.16 15.05 -1.06
CA PRO A 189 -32.39 14.29 -0.95
C PRO A 189 -32.73 13.72 -2.34
N SER A 190 -32.64 12.40 -2.51
CA SER A 190 -33.17 11.76 -3.69
C SER A 190 -34.69 11.91 -3.66
N GLN A 191 -35.23 12.78 -4.52
CA GLN A 191 -36.67 12.90 -4.71
C GLN A 191 -37.24 11.51 -5.07
N PRO A 192 -38.27 11.00 -4.36
CA PRO A 192 -38.94 9.78 -4.77
C PRO A 192 -39.57 10.00 -6.14
N LYS A 193 -39.14 9.20 -7.12
CA LYS A 193 -39.62 9.24 -8.50
C LYS A 193 -41.11 8.87 -8.49
N ARG A 194 -41.98 9.86 -8.66
CA ARG A 194 -43.43 9.66 -8.77
C ARG A 194 -43.68 8.80 -10.03
N PRO A 195 -44.41 7.67 -9.94
CA PRO A 195 -44.78 6.93 -11.14
C PRO A 195 -45.60 7.83 -12.06
N ALA A 196 -45.28 7.83 -13.35
CA ALA A 196 -46.11 8.48 -14.36
C ALA A 196 -47.45 7.73 -14.44
N LEU A 197 -48.55 8.46 -14.34
CA LEU A 197 -49.87 7.97 -14.71
C LEU A 197 -49.95 8.01 -16.23
N ASP A 198 -49.98 6.84 -16.86
CA ASP A 198 -50.29 6.69 -18.28
C ASP A 198 -51.77 7.08 -18.49
N LEU A 199 -51.99 8.24 -19.12
CA LEU A 199 -53.28 8.63 -19.67
C LEU A 199 -53.33 8.11 -21.11
N ASP A 200 -53.98 6.95 -21.29
CA ASP A 200 -54.36 6.42 -22.60
C ASP A 200 -55.22 7.44 -23.35
N ASN A 201 -54.65 8.01 -24.40
CA ASN A 201 -55.33 8.93 -25.31
C ASN A 201 -55.98 8.11 -26.44
N ASN A 202 -57.24 7.71 -26.25
CA ASN A 202 -58.03 7.05 -27.28
C ASN A 202 -58.62 8.10 -28.24
N GLN A 203 -57.94 8.32 -29.37
CA GLN A 203 -58.46 9.08 -30.50
C GLN A 203 -58.73 8.12 -31.65
N ASN A 204 -60.01 7.82 -31.91
CA ASN A 204 -60.42 7.28 -33.19
C ASN A 204 -61.81 7.80 -33.61
N GLY A 205 -61.77 8.69 -34.61
CA GLY A 205 -62.65 8.63 -35.79
C GLY A 205 -64.10 9.10 -35.66
N ARG A 206 -64.34 10.41 -35.78
CA ARG A 206 -65.60 10.94 -36.33
C ARG A 206 -65.31 11.55 -37.69
N LYS A 207 -65.67 10.83 -38.75
CA LYS A 207 -65.60 11.27 -40.14
C LYS A 207 -66.93 11.95 -40.47
N THR A 208 -66.87 13.21 -40.86
CA THR A 208 -67.97 13.98 -41.45
C THR A 208 -67.47 14.45 -42.81
N ASP A 209 -68.11 13.96 -43.87
CA ASP A 209 -68.10 14.61 -45.18
C ASP A 209 -69.55 14.54 -45.70
N ASP A 210 -70.06 15.71 -46.07
CA ASP A 210 -71.40 16.02 -46.57
C ASP A 210 -71.48 15.95 -48.11
N ALA A 211 -72.73 15.86 -48.61
CA ALA A 211 -73.23 16.07 -49.99
C ALA A 211 -72.89 14.99 -51.04
N ASP A 212 -73.75 14.62 -52.01
CA ASP A 212 -74.77 15.36 -52.75
C ASP A 212 -75.78 14.38 -53.43
N HIS A 213 -77.01 14.87 -53.71
CA HIS A 213 -78.13 14.34 -54.56
C HIS A 213 -78.81 12.98 -54.27
#